data_AF-A0A0C2DBS4-F1
#
_entry.id   AF-A0A0C2DBS4-F1
#
_cell.length_a   1.000
_cell.length_b   1.000
_cell.length_c   1.000
_cell.angle_alpha   90.00
_cell.angle_beta   90.00
_cell.angle_gamma   90.00
#
_symmetry.space_group_name_H-M   'P 1'
#
loop_
_entity.id
_entity.type
_entity.pdbx_description
1 polymer ?
#
loop_
_entity_poly.entity_id
_entity_poly.type
_entity_poly.pdbx_seq_one_letter_code
_entity_poly.pdbx_strand_id
1 'polypeptide(L)'
;MMPLNLALLLVLGSPPHDEEPGTAPLEQAVISASPTAESAHQLAEALTAAEAEALELVQDADALALLDRARLALASIYLALGDSTKAAAAMDEVIRSAMGRDVGAGSFGPTVLELYERRLQALQDTGTSTIAIVCHGCEVIINEAHVTDPATPLYLGSYRVWVVFTDPRRAPTHLEIELSEPGIVARRSFLAVSQSPRDAPEVNSEGTARLLPRWAELTMASAGAVAMISGVVLASLNGKCRGDARGGDSETCPQLYHNRPQDIVLIGLGTTAVVAAGVVLTIDEVRVGRARGHQAMLTWTTRF
;
A
#
# COMPACT_ATOMS: atom_id res chain seq x y z
N MET A 1 -56.80 41.78 12.78
CA MET A 1 -55.45 42.06 13.34
C MET A 1 -55.03 40.83 14.13
N MET A 2 -53.87 40.26 13.80
CA MET A 2 -53.20 39.10 14.44
C MET A 2 -53.25 39.14 15.98
N PRO A 3 -53.24 38.00 16.71
CA PRO A 3 -52.03 37.17 16.82
C PRO A 3 -52.23 35.66 17.16
N LEU A 4 -51.11 34.97 17.37
CA LEU A 4 -50.94 33.69 18.10
C LEU A 4 -51.26 32.38 17.36
N ASN A 5 -50.25 31.83 16.69
CA ASN A 5 -50.03 30.38 16.61
C ASN A 5 -48.55 30.13 16.33
N LEU A 6 -47.75 30.20 17.40
CA LEU A 6 -46.32 29.92 17.39
C LEU A 6 -45.97 29.23 18.72
N ALA A 7 -45.13 28.20 18.65
CA ALA A 7 -44.53 27.45 19.76
C ALA A 7 -45.31 26.25 20.32
N LEU A 8 -45.39 25.15 19.54
CA LEU A 8 -45.41 23.80 20.11
C LEU A 8 -44.97 22.71 19.12
N LEU A 9 -43.79 22.89 18.52
CA LEU A 9 -43.11 21.86 17.75
C LEU A 9 -41.64 21.98 18.12
N LEU A 10 -41.18 21.20 19.09
CA LEU A 10 -39.78 20.83 19.32
C LEU A 10 -39.75 19.93 20.57
N VAL A 11 -38.96 18.86 20.53
CA VAL A 11 -38.82 17.77 21.52
C VAL A 11 -39.76 16.56 21.31
N LEU A 12 -39.88 16.08 20.08
CA LEU A 12 -39.87 14.63 19.87
C LEU A 12 -38.42 14.28 19.59
N GLY A 13 -37.66 13.96 20.64
CA GLY A 13 -36.38 13.28 20.43
C GLY A 13 -36.71 12.00 19.68
N SER A 14 -36.10 11.80 18.51
CA SER A 14 -36.16 10.52 17.82
C SER A 14 -35.87 9.45 18.86
N PRO A 15 -36.76 8.46 19.07
CA PRO A 15 -36.43 7.37 19.98
C PRO A 15 -35.08 6.81 19.53
N PRO A 16 -34.19 6.41 20.47
CA PRO A 16 -32.98 5.67 20.09
C PRO A 16 -33.48 4.55 19.19
N HIS A 17 -33.20 4.67 17.89
CA HIS A 17 -33.48 3.56 17.01
C HIS A 17 -32.56 2.48 17.56
N ASP A 18 -33.14 1.33 17.89
CA ASP A 18 -32.37 0.12 17.99
C ASP A 18 -31.72 -0.01 16.62
N GLU A 19 -30.50 0.54 16.48
CA GLU A 19 -29.76 0.59 15.23
C GLU A 19 -29.53 -0.86 14.86
N GLU A 20 -30.37 -1.34 13.94
CA GLU A 20 -30.14 -2.63 13.31
C GLU A 20 -28.70 -2.63 12.76
N PRO A 21 -27.96 -3.72 12.96
CA PRO A 21 -26.53 -3.81 12.65
C PRO A 21 -26.22 -3.25 11.25
N GLY A 22 -25.07 -2.56 11.12
CA GLY A 22 -24.74 -1.65 10.02
C GLY A 22 -24.65 -2.24 8.60
N THR A 23 -25.10 -3.47 8.38
CA THR A 23 -25.18 -4.11 7.05
C THR A 23 -26.47 -3.81 6.30
N ALA A 24 -27.53 -3.29 6.93
CA ALA A 24 -28.81 -3.04 6.27
C ALA A 24 -28.71 -2.10 5.04
N PRO A 25 -27.92 -0.99 5.08
CA PRO A 25 -27.70 -0.17 3.88
C PRO A 25 -26.98 -0.93 2.75
N LEU A 26 -26.02 -1.80 3.10
CA LEU A 26 -25.28 -2.61 2.14
C LEU A 26 -26.20 -3.63 1.45
N GLU A 27 -27.03 -4.33 2.22
CA GLU A 27 -27.99 -5.29 1.68
C GLU A 27 -28.97 -4.61 0.71
N GLN A 28 -29.52 -3.47 1.10
CA GLN A 28 -30.40 -2.69 0.24
C GLN A 28 -29.70 -2.24 -1.06
N ALA A 29 -28.43 -1.82 -0.97
CA ALA A 29 -27.64 -1.44 -2.13
C ALA A 29 -27.38 -2.64 -3.08
N VAL A 30 -27.13 -3.83 -2.53
CA VAL A 30 -26.98 -5.07 -3.31
C VAL A 30 -28.29 -5.47 -4.00
N ILE A 31 -29.43 -5.41 -3.30
CA ILE A 31 -30.73 -5.78 -3.86
C ILE A 31 -31.17 -4.82 -4.98
N SER A 32 -30.88 -3.52 -4.82
CA SER A 32 -31.24 -2.48 -5.79
C SER A 32 -30.20 -2.27 -6.89
N ALA A 33 -29.11 -3.04 -6.87
CA ALA A 33 -28.02 -2.96 -7.83
C ALA A 33 -28.52 -3.20 -9.27
N SER A 34 -28.29 -2.22 -10.14
CA SER A 34 -28.57 -2.29 -11.58
C SER A 34 -27.30 -1.94 -12.38
N PRO A 35 -27.20 -2.29 -13.68
CA PRO A 35 -26.01 -1.99 -14.49
C PRO A 35 -25.98 -0.51 -14.91
N THR A 36 -25.97 0.40 -13.93
CA THR A 36 -25.92 1.85 -14.12
C THR A 36 -24.76 2.44 -13.31
N ALA A 37 -24.25 3.59 -13.75
CA ALA A 37 -23.18 4.29 -13.04
C ALA A 37 -23.60 4.76 -11.64
N GLU A 38 -24.87 5.13 -11.48
CA GLU A 38 -25.45 5.54 -10.19
C GLU A 38 -25.48 4.37 -9.20
N SER A 39 -25.98 3.19 -9.62
CA SER A 39 -25.96 2.00 -8.77
C SER A 39 -24.54 1.58 -8.38
N ALA A 40 -23.56 1.66 -9.30
CA ALA A 40 -22.16 1.40 -8.95
C ALA A 40 -21.63 2.35 -7.88
N HIS A 41 -21.97 3.64 -7.97
CA HIS A 41 -21.54 4.64 -6.99
C HIS A 41 -22.19 4.39 -5.62
N GLN A 42 -23.51 4.19 -5.57
CA GLN A 42 -24.25 3.90 -4.34
C GLN A 42 -23.73 2.63 -3.66
N LEU A 43 -23.46 1.57 -4.43
CA LEU A 43 -22.91 0.33 -3.89
C LEU A 43 -21.48 0.51 -3.36
N ALA A 44 -20.64 1.29 -4.03
CA ALA A 44 -19.29 1.60 -3.56
C ALA A 44 -19.30 2.43 -2.25
N GLU A 45 -20.23 3.39 -2.13
CA GLU A 45 -20.42 4.15 -0.89
C GLU A 45 -20.90 3.25 0.26
N ALA A 46 -21.87 2.38 0.00
CA ALA A 46 -22.38 1.43 1.00
C ALA A 46 -21.29 0.44 1.45
N LEU A 47 -20.44 -0.04 0.53
CA LEU A 47 -19.27 -0.85 0.84
C LEU A 47 -18.30 -0.10 1.75
N THR A 48 -17.99 1.15 1.42
CA THR A 48 -17.08 1.98 2.23
C THR A 48 -17.62 2.22 3.64
N ALA A 49 -18.93 2.44 3.76
CA ALA A 49 -19.59 2.60 5.06
C ALA A 49 -19.52 1.29 5.89
N ALA A 50 -19.84 0.15 5.29
CA ALA A 50 -19.75 -1.14 5.97
C ALA A 50 -18.30 -1.46 6.40
N GLU A 51 -17.31 -1.21 5.54
CA GLU A 51 -15.89 -1.44 5.84
C GLU A 51 -15.38 -0.55 7.00
N ALA A 52 -16.00 0.61 7.25
CA ALA A 52 -15.67 1.44 8.41
C ALA A 52 -16.04 0.76 9.75
N GLU A 53 -16.94 -0.23 9.71
CA GLU A 53 -17.41 -1.02 10.85
C GLU A 53 -16.77 -2.42 10.87
N ALA A 54 -15.56 -2.56 10.32
CA ALA A 54 -14.83 -3.83 10.17
C ALA A 54 -14.74 -4.68 11.45
N LEU A 55 -14.70 -4.06 12.63
CA LEU A 55 -14.61 -4.78 13.91
C LEU A 55 -15.89 -5.54 14.28
N GLU A 56 -17.04 -5.05 13.83
CA GLU A 56 -18.32 -5.75 14.01
C GLU A 56 -18.48 -6.84 12.95
N LEU A 57 -18.13 -6.50 11.70
CA LEU A 57 -18.19 -7.42 10.57
C LEU A 57 -17.37 -8.70 10.77
N VAL A 58 -16.18 -8.60 11.39
CA VAL A 58 -15.29 -9.76 11.56
C VAL A 58 -15.92 -10.89 12.40
N GLN A 59 -16.90 -10.55 13.27
CA GLN A 59 -17.60 -11.51 14.13
C GLN A 59 -18.83 -12.12 13.46
N ASP A 60 -19.27 -11.61 12.31
CA ASP A 60 -20.47 -12.03 11.60
C ASP A 60 -20.10 -12.61 10.22
N ALA A 61 -20.15 -13.93 10.12
CA ALA A 61 -19.83 -14.64 8.88
C ALA A 61 -20.82 -14.33 7.73
N ASP A 62 -22.09 -14.06 8.05
CA ASP A 62 -23.10 -13.73 7.04
C ASP A 62 -22.88 -12.30 6.53
N ALA A 63 -22.49 -11.37 7.41
CA ALA A 63 -22.08 -10.02 7.03
C ALA A 63 -20.85 -10.03 6.10
N LEU A 64 -19.83 -10.84 6.41
CA LEU A 64 -18.66 -11.01 5.55
C LEU A 64 -19.04 -11.58 4.17
N ALA A 65 -19.93 -12.58 4.12
CA ALA A 65 -20.42 -13.15 2.88
C ALA A 65 -21.24 -12.14 2.05
N LEU A 66 -22.04 -11.28 2.71
CA LEU A 66 -22.74 -10.17 2.06
C LEU A 66 -21.76 -9.16 1.47
N LEU A 67 -20.67 -8.86 2.19
CA LEU A 67 -19.65 -7.92 1.75
C LEU A 67 -18.89 -8.45 0.51
N ASP A 68 -18.51 -9.74 0.52
CA ASP A 68 -17.91 -10.39 -0.66
C ASP A 68 -18.87 -10.40 -1.85
N ARG A 69 -20.16 -10.67 -1.62
CA ARG A 69 -21.21 -10.59 -2.65
C ARG A 69 -21.37 -9.17 -3.21
N ALA A 70 -21.34 -8.15 -2.35
CA ALA A 70 -21.45 -6.76 -2.75
C ALA A 70 -20.27 -6.31 -3.62
N ARG A 71 -19.04 -6.70 -3.28
CA ARG A 71 -17.85 -6.41 -4.09
C ARG A 71 -17.90 -7.11 -5.46
N LEU A 72 -18.37 -8.36 -5.52
CA LEU A 72 -18.60 -9.06 -6.79
C LEU A 72 -19.70 -8.40 -7.64
N ALA A 73 -20.79 -7.96 -7.00
CA ALA A 73 -21.85 -7.21 -7.67
C ALA A 73 -21.30 -5.91 -8.29
N LEU A 74 -20.46 -5.17 -7.55
CA LEU A 74 -19.81 -3.95 -8.05
C LEU A 74 -18.92 -4.24 -9.27
N ALA A 75 -18.09 -5.29 -9.22
CA ALA A 75 -17.29 -5.72 -10.36
C ALA A 75 -18.18 -6.09 -11.58
N SER A 76 -19.31 -6.76 -11.35
CA SER A 76 -20.26 -7.11 -12.41
C SER A 76 -20.92 -5.88 -13.06
N ILE A 77 -21.26 -4.85 -12.26
CA ILE A 77 -21.80 -3.59 -12.77
C ILE A 77 -20.77 -2.89 -13.66
N TYR A 78 -19.50 -2.81 -13.23
CA TYR A 78 -18.45 -2.21 -14.05
C TYR A 78 -18.21 -2.96 -15.37
N LEU A 79 -18.30 -4.29 -15.38
CA LEU A 79 -18.26 -5.07 -16.62
C LEU A 79 -19.42 -4.72 -17.55
N ALA A 80 -20.65 -4.63 -17.02
CA ALA A 80 -21.83 -4.28 -17.81
C ALA A 80 -21.75 -2.85 -18.39
N LEU A 81 -21.08 -1.94 -17.69
CA LEU A 81 -20.80 -0.57 -18.15
C LEU A 81 -19.63 -0.49 -19.14
N GLY A 82 -18.91 -1.59 -19.39
CA GLY A 82 -17.72 -1.62 -20.25
C GLY A 82 -16.45 -1.04 -19.61
N ASP A 83 -16.46 -0.72 -18.31
CA ASP A 83 -15.31 -0.19 -17.58
C ASP A 83 -14.45 -1.34 -17.05
N SER A 84 -13.71 -1.97 -17.99
CA SER A 84 -12.85 -3.12 -17.68
C SER A 84 -11.76 -2.81 -16.63
N THR A 85 -11.30 -1.57 -16.55
CA THR A 85 -10.29 -1.14 -15.57
C THR A 85 -10.87 -1.14 -14.16
N LYS A 86 -12.04 -0.53 -13.95
CA LYS A 86 -12.69 -0.54 -12.62
C LYS A 86 -13.16 -1.93 -12.23
N ALA A 87 -13.66 -2.72 -13.19
CA ALA A 87 -14.02 -4.11 -12.93
C ALA A 87 -12.82 -4.94 -12.44
N ALA A 88 -11.65 -4.77 -13.07
CA ALA A 88 -10.42 -5.44 -12.65
C ALA A 88 -9.98 -5.00 -11.25
N ALA A 89 -10.01 -3.70 -10.96
CA ALA A 89 -9.64 -3.17 -9.63
C ALA A 89 -10.59 -3.66 -8.53
N ALA A 90 -11.90 -3.66 -8.77
CA ALA A 90 -12.89 -4.20 -7.84
C ALA A 90 -12.69 -5.71 -7.62
N MET A 91 -12.38 -6.46 -8.68
CA MET A 91 -12.10 -7.89 -8.57
C MET A 91 -10.80 -8.20 -7.80
N ASP A 92 -9.75 -7.40 -8.00
CA ASP A 92 -8.52 -7.54 -7.22
C ASP A 92 -8.79 -7.33 -5.72
N GLU A 93 -9.69 -6.40 -5.38
CA GLU A 93 -10.10 -6.16 -4.00
C GLU A 93 -10.89 -7.33 -3.40
N VAL A 94 -11.77 -7.96 -4.18
CA VAL A 94 -12.45 -9.22 -3.80
C VAL A 94 -11.41 -10.28 -3.47
N ILE A 95 -10.44 -10.51 -4.36
CA ILE A 95 -9.43 -11.58 -4.20
C ILE A 95 -8.56 -11.33 -2.96
N ARG A 96 -8.09 -10.09 -2.75
CA ARG A 96 -7.28 -9.74 -1.58
C ARG A 96 -8.04 -9.91 -0.28
N SER A 97 -9.27 -9.42 -0.22
CA SER A 97 -10.07 -9.45 1.02
C SER A 97 -10.63 -10.82 1.35
N ALA A 98 -10.85 -11.68 0.35
CA ALA A 98 -11.24 -13.07 0.58
C ALA A 98 -10.15 -13.87 1.30
N MET A 99 -8.87 -13.49 1.17
CA MET A 99 -7.74 -14.18 1.80
C MET A 99 -7.74 -15.71 1.59
N GLY A 100 -8.16 -16.16 0.41
CA GLY A 100 -8.25 -17.57 0.05
C GLY A 100 -9.61 -18.24 0.33
N ARG A 101 -10.58 -17.53 0.91
CA ARG A 101 -11.98 -17.97 0.97
C ARG A 101 -12.59 -18.04 -0.44
N ASP A 102 -13.52 -18.98 -0.63
CA ASP A 102 -14.36 -19.00 -1.83
C ASP A 102 -15.42 -17.90 -1.74
N VAL A 103 -15.40 -16.97 -2.71
CA VAL A 103 -16.33 -15.84 -2.80
C VAL A 103 -17.57 -16.15 -3.66
N GLY A 104 -17.63 -17.34 -4.27
CA GLY A 104 -18.77 -17.75 -5.09
C GLY A 104 -18.91 -16.97 -6.41
N ALA A 105 -17.79 -16.55 -7.02
CA ALA A 105 -17.76 -15.75 -8.25
C ALA A 105 -18.59 -16.37 -9.41
N GLY A 106 -18.65 -17.71 -9.49
CA GLY A 106 -19.47 -18.44 -10.47
C GLY A 106 -20.97 -18.15 -10.39
N SER A 107 -21.48 -17.72 -9.23
CA SER A 107 -22.89 -17.36 -9.04
C SER A 107 -23.31 -16.09 -9.80
N PHE A 108 -22.33 -15.26 -10.21
CA PHE A 108 -22.55 -14.04 -10.99
C PHE A 108 -22.45 -14.27 -12.50
N GLY A 109 -22.29 -15.52 -12.95
CA GLY A 109 -22.21 -15.90 -14.35
C GLY A 109 -20.79 -16.05 -14.89
N PRO A 110 -20.64 -16.61 -16.11
CA PRO A 110 -19.35 -17.03 -16.65
C PRO A 110 -18.37 -15.86 -16.85
N THR A 111 -18.85 -14.68 -17.26
CA THR A 111 -17.99 -13.52 -17.50
C THR A 111 -17.31 -13.02 -16.22
N VAL A 112 -18.01 -13.05 -15.07
CA VAL A 112 -17.44 -12.64 -13.78
C VAL A 112 -16.46 -13.69 -13.26
N LEU A 113 -16.77 -14.97 -13.45
CA LEU A 113 -15.86 -16.07 -13.13
C LEU A 113 -14.56 -16.00 -13.94
N GLU A 114 -14.64 -15.82 -15.26
CA GLU A 114 -13.47 -15.64 -16.13
C GLU A 114 -12.62 -14.43 -15.72
N LEU A 115 -13.28 -13.32 -15.32
CA LEU A 115 -12.56 -12.17 -14.78
C LEU A 115 -11.84 -12.53 -13.48
N TYR A 116 -12.52 -13.20 -12.53
CA TYR A 116 -11.93 -13.62 -11.25
C TYR A 116 -10.70 -14.50 -11.47
N GLU A 117 -10.80 -15.56 -12.27
CA GLU A 117 -9.69 -16.49 -12.54
C GLU A 117 -8.49 -15.78 -13.17
N ARG A 118 -8.74 -14.93 -14.18
CA ARG A 118 -7.69 -14.14 -14.84
C ARG A 118 -7.00 -13.19 -13.87
N ARG A 119 -7.75 -12.53 -12.99
CA ARG A 119 -7.19 -11.59 -12.00
C ARG A 119 -6.42 -12.31 -10.91
N LEU A 120 -6.91 -13.47 -10.45
CA LEU A 120 -6.22 -14.32 -9.48
C LEU A 120 -4.86 -14.76 -10.03
N GLN A 121 -4.81 -15.25 -11.27
CA GLN A 121 -3.55 -15.62 -11.92
C GLN A 121 -2.60 -14.42 -12.03
N ALA A 122 -3.09 -13.25 -12.43
CA ALA A 122 -2.27 -12.05 -12.55
C ALA A 122 -1.64 -11.61 -11.20
N LEU A 123 -2.40 -11.71 -10.11
CA LEU A 123 -1.89 -11.43 -8.76
C LEU A 123 -0.86 -12.47 -8.32
N GLN A 124 -1.08 -13.75 -8.64
CA GLN A 124 -0.11 -14.83 -8.38
C GLN A 124 1.21 -14.61 -9.13
N ASP A 125 1.14 -14.22 -10.40
CA ASP A 125 2.32 -13.96 -11.25
C ASP A 125 3.12 -12.75 -10.75
N THR A 126 2.44 -11.78 -10.11
CA THR A 126 3.09 -10.59 -9.52
C THR A 126 3.85 -10.95 -8.23
N GLY A 127 3.43 -12.00 -7.54
CA GLY A 127 4.03 -12.48 -6.30
C GLY A 127 3.30 -11.99 -5.04
N THR A 128 3.88 -12.31 -3.89
CA THR A 128 3.29 -12.04 -2.58
C THR A 128 4.29 -11.36 -1.64
N SER A 129 3.78 -10.70 -0.60
CA SER A 129 4.54 -10.07 0.48
C SER A 129 3.85 -10.32 1.82
N THR A 130 4.49 -9.91 2.92
CA THR A 130 3.99 -10.20 4.27
C THR A 130 3.83 -8.93 5.07
N ILE A 131 2.72 -8.81 5.81
CA ILE A 131 2.55 -7.78 6.83
C ILE A 131 2.93 -8.39 8.18
N ALA A 132 3.81 -7.71 8.92
CA ALA A 132 4.22 -8.12 10.27
C ALA A 132 3.93 -7.00 11.28
N ILE A 133 3.08 -7.28 12.27
CA ILE A 133 2.62 -6.31 13.26
C ILE A 133 3.18 -6.68 14.63
N VAL A 134 4.19 -5.94 15.07
CA VAL A 134 4.84 -6.18 16.36
C VAL A 134 4.08 -5.47 17.48
N CYS A 135 3.27 -6.21 18.24
CA CYS A 135 2.58 -5.72 19.43
C CYS A 135 2.45 -6.79 20.53
N HIS A 136 2.15 -6.38 21.76
CA HIS A 136 1.92 -7.27 22.90
C HIS A 136 0.45 -7.20 23.31
N GLY A 137 -0.21 -8.36 23.41
CA GLY A 137 -1.63 -8.44 23.78
C GLY A 137 -2.49 -7.66 22.80
N CYS A 138 -2.44 -8.07 21.53
CA CYS A 138 -3.18 -7.45 20.46
C CYS A 138 -3.69 -8.52 19.50
N GLU A 139 -4.76 -8.20 18.83
CA GLU A 139 -5.34 -8.93 17.72
C GLU A 139 -5.20 -8.10 16.46
N VAL A 140 -4.89 -8.76 15.35
CA VAL A 140 -4.68 -8.12 14.05
C VAL A 140 -5.75 -8.63 13.09
N ILE A 141 -6.46 -7.70 12.49
CA ILE A 141 -7.48 -7.96 11.47
C ILE A 141 -6.99 -7.30 10.18
N ILE A 142 -6.94 -8.07 9.10
CA ILE A 142 -6.56 -7.59 7.75
C ILE A 142 -7.75 -7.82 6.83
N ASN A 143 -8.23 -6.76 6.16
CA ASN A 143 -9.40 -6.78 5.28
C ASN A 143 -10.57 -7.59 5.89
N GLU A 144 -10.98 -7.20 7.10
CA GLU A 144 -12.12 -7.82 7.80
C GLU A 144 -11.93 -9.33 8.11
N ALA A 145 -10.68 -9.83 8.15
CA ALA A 145 -10.35 -11.21 8.52
C ALA A 145 -9.32 -11.27 9.65
N HIS A 146 -9.53 -12.16 10.63
CA HIS A 146 -8.54 -12.45 11.67
C HIS A 146 -7.30 -13.11 11.06
N VAL A 147 -6.12 -12.58 11.39
CA VAL A 147 -4.84 -13.13 10.95
C VAL A 147 -3.94 -13.47 12.13
N THR A 148 -3.13 -14.51 11.97
CA THR A 148 -2.01 -14.77 12.88
C THR A 148 -0.82 -13.89 12.49
N ASP A 149 -0.03 -13.38 13.44
CA ASP A 149 1.20 -12.63 13.17
C ASP A 149 2.43 -13.58 13.17
N PRO A 150 3.30 -13.57 12.13
CA PRO A 150 3.18 -12.79 10.90
C PRO A 150 2.06 -13.30 10.00
N ALA A 151 1.45 -12.39 9.23
CA ALA A 151 0.38 -12.74 8.30
C ALA A 151 0.86 -13.79 7.28
N THR A 152 -0.07 -14.62 6.80
CA THR A 152 0.18 -15.47 5.63
C THR A 152 0.59 -14.61 4.43
N PRO A 153 1.32 -15.16 3.44
CA PRO A 153 1.70 -14.39 2.25
C PRO A 153 0.47 -13.77 1.57
N LEU A 154 0.48 -12.45 1.44
CA LEU A 154 -0.58 -11.63 0.87
C LEU A 154 -0.20 -11.21 -0.55
N TYR A 155 -1.17 -11.11 -1.45
CA TYR A 155 -0.93 -10.53 -2.78
C TYR A 155 -0.50 -9.06 -2.68
N LEU A 156 0.13 -8.52 -3.73
CA LEU A 156 0.47 -7.10 -3.75
C LEU A 156 -0.78 -6.21 -3.83
N GLY A 157 -0.73 -5.03 -3.21
CA GLY A 157 -1.84 -4.08 -3.14
C GLY A 157 -1.99 -3.41 -1.77
N SER A 158 -3.07 -2.64 -1.62
CA SER A 158 -3.43 -1.98 -0.35
C SER A 158 -4.22 -2.92 0.56
N TYR A 159 -3.94 -2.83 1.86
CA TYR A 159 -4.60 -3.59 2.91
C TYR A 159 -5.07 -2.66 4.02
N ARG A 160 -6.31 -2.87 4.48
CA ARG A 160 -6.87 -2.26 5.68
C ARG A 160 -6.49 -3.13 6.87
N VAL A 161 -5.74 -2.56 7.82
CA VAL A 161 -5.24 -3.27 8.99
C VAL A 161 -5.79 -2.62 10.24
N TRP A 162 -6.51 -3.41 11.03
CA TRP A 162 -6.95 -3.02 12.37
C TRP A 162 -6.12 -3.75 13.41
N VAL A 163 -5.60 -2.99 14.37
CA VAL A 163 -4.88 -3.50 15.54
C VAL A 163 -5.75 -3.26 16.76
N VAL A 164 -6.32 -4.34 17.29
CA VAL A 164 -7.20 -4.32 18.46
C VAL A 164 -6.37 -4.71 19.68
N PHE A 165 -6.24 -3.82 20.66
CA PHE A 165 -5.45 -4.10 21.86
C PHE A 165 -6.31 -4.82 22.91
N THR A 166 -5.71 -5.76 23.63
CA THR A 166 -6.35 -6.42 24.78
C THR A 166 -6.55 -5.45 25.96
N ASP A 167 -5.76 -4.36 26.03
CA ASP A 167 -5.97 -3.29 27.00
C ASP A 167 -7.17 -2.42 26.59
N PRO A 168 -8.29 -2.42 27.34
CA PRO A 168 -9.50 -1.68 26.98
C PRO A 168 -9.30 -0.14 27.05
N ARG A 169 -8.19 0.34 27.62
CA ARG A 169 -7.85 1.77 27.64
C ARG A 169 -7.23 2.25 26.34
N ARG A 170 -6.80 1.33 25.48
CA ARG A 170 -6.25 1.64 24.16
C ARG A 170 -7.31 1.42 23.10
N ALA A 171 -7.67 2.48 22.39
CA ALA A 171 -8.57 2.37 21.26
C ALA A 171 -7.93 1.51 20.14
N PRO A 172 -8.73 0.76 19.36
CA PRO A 172 -8.29 0.12 18.14
C PRO A 172 -7.60 1.12 17.21
N THR A 173 -6.56 0.67 16.50
CA THR A 173 -5.83 1.50 15.54
C THR A 173 -6.05 0.98 14.12
N HIS A 174 -6.51 1.86 13.24
CA HIS A 174 -6.69 1.59 11.81
C HIS A 174 -5.49 2.11 11.00
N LEU A 175 -4.97 1.29 10.09
CA LEU A 175 -3.84 1.62 9.23
C LEU A 175 -4.12 1.12 7.82
N GLU A 176 -3.65 1.87 6.84
CA GLU A 176 -3.55 1.39 5.46
C GLU A 176 -2.08 1.01 5.19
N ILE A 177 -1.86 -0.21 4.70
CA ILE A 177 -0.53 -0.72 4.35
C ILE A 177 -0.53 -1.13 2.89
N GLU A 178 0.33 -0.49 2.09
CA GLU A 178 0.57 -0.84 0.69
C GLU A 178 1.74 -1.85 0.58
N LEU A 179 1.51 -2.95 -0.13
CA LEU A 179 2.51 -3.94 -0.50
C LEU A 179 2.85 -3.78 -1.98
N SER A 180 3.96 -3.11 -2.29
CA SER A 180 4.36 -2.76 -3.67
C SER A 180 5.42 -3.67 -4.29
N GLU A 181 6.19 -4.40 -3.47
CA GLU A 181 7.30 -5.24 -3.90
C GLU A 181 7.10 -6.67 -3.40
N PRO A 182 7.39 -7.71 -4.21
CA PRO A 182 7.27 -9.10 -3.79
C PRO A 182 8.41 -9.54 -2.86
N GLY A 183 8.10 -10.40 -1.90
CA GLY A 183 9.05 -10.98 -0.95
C GLY A 183 9.49 -10.04 0.17
N ILE A 184 8.88 -8.86 0.30
CA ILE A 184 9.18 -7.88 1.34
C ILE A 184 8.25 -8.07 2.54
N VAL A 185 8.80 -7.86 3.74
CA VAL A 185 8.02 -7.83 4.98
C VAL A 185 7.74 -6.38 5.38
N ALA A 186 6.51 -5.93 5.17
CA ALA A 186 6.04 -4.64 5.64
C ALA A 186 5.81 -4.68 7.17
N ARG A 187 6.82 -4.25 7.92
CA ARG A 187 6.79 -4.26 9.39
C ARG A 187 6.18 -2.97 9.95
N ARG A 188 5.31 -3.10 10.95
CA ARG A 188 4.85 -2.01 11.84
C ARG A 188 4.99 -2.43 13.30
N SER A 189 5.34 -1.49 14.17
CA SER A 189 5.51 -1.77 15.60
C SER A 189 4.64 -0.83 16.43
N PHE A 190 3.88 -1.41 17.37
CA PHE A 190 3.05 -0.71 18.35
C PHE A 190 3.55 -0.94 19.78
N LEU A 191 4.78 -1.42 19.93
CA LEU A 191 5.45 -1.37 21.20
C LEU A 191 5.54 0.10 21.59
N ALA A 192 5.12 0.42 22.82
CA ALA A 192 5.34 1.76 23.35
C ALA A 192 6.83 2.02 23.20
N VAL A 193 7.20 2.95 22.32
CA VAL A 193 8.58 3.39 22.19
C VAL A 193 8.92 3.88 23.58
N SER A 194 9.64 3.06 24.34
CA SER A 194 10.19 3.46 25.61
C SER A 194 10.95 4.72 25.26
N GLN A 195 10.43 5.88 25.71
CA GLN A 195 10.99 7.16 25.35
C GLN A 195 12.47 7.03 25.63
N SER A 196 13.29 7.05 24.57
CA SER A 196 14.73 6.90 24.68
C SER A 196 15.17 7.79 25.84
N PRO A 197 15.90 7.27 26.85
CA PRO A 197 16.20 8.00 28.07
C PRO A 197 16.60 9.42 27.71
N ARG A 198 15.72 10.37 28.06
CA ARG A 198 15.99 11.79 27.86
C ARG A 198 17.23 12.09 28.70
N ASP A 199 18.21 12.71 28.06
CA ASP A 199 19.44 13.23 28.66
C ASP A 199 20.58 12.23 28.86
N ALA A 200 21.10 11.67 27.75
CA ALA A 200 22.56 11.50 27.69
C ALA A 200 23.17 12.90 27.48
N PRO A 201 24.10 13.36 28.33
CA PRO A 201 24.69 14.68 28.20
C PRO A 201 25.28 14.87 26.81
N GLU A 202 25.00 16.03 26.21
CA GLU A 202 25.54 16.47 24.92
C GLU A 202 27.06 16.33 24.97
N VAL A 203 27.61 15.25 24.39
CA VAL A 203 29.04 15.12 24.19
C VAL A 203 29.37 16.13 23.11
N ASN A 204 29.90 17.26 23.54
CA ASN A 204 30.37 18.36 22.72
C ASN A 204 31.41 17.80 21.74
N SER A 205 30.99 17.44 20.53
CA SER A 205 31.89 16.90 19.52
C SER A 205 32.74 18.06 19.01
N GLU A 206 33.94 18.22 19.57
CA GLU A 206 34.95 19.13 19.02
C GLU A 206 35.17 18.77 17.54
N GLY A 207 34.88 19.75 16.69
CA GLY A 207 34.72 19.56 15.26
C GLY A 207 36.01 19.13 14.57
N THR A 208 36.06 17.89 14.11
CA THR A 208 36.88 17.54 12.95
C THR A 208 36.36 18.34 11.75
N ALA A 209 37.18 19.27 11.26
CA ALA A 209 36.90 20.11 10.11
C ALA A 209 36.53 19.25 8.89
N ARG A 210 35.26 19.30 8.50
CA ARG A 210 34.76 18.65 7.28
C ARG A 210 35.23 19.46 6.07
N LEU A 211 35.87 18.79 5.12
CA LEU A 211 36.44 19.40 3.91
C LEU A 211 35.39 19.82 2.87
N LEU A 212 34.15 19.34 2.99
CA LEU A 212 33.06 19.70 2.08
C LEU A 212 31.85 20.23 2.87
N PRO A 213 31.26 21.36 2.44
CA PRO A 213 30.05 21.88 3.06
C PRO A 213 28.86 20.99 2.74
N ARG A 214 27.96 20.78 3.70
CA ARG A 214 26.81 19.84 3.61
C ARG A 214 25.92 20.05 2.38
N TRP A 215 25.90 21.25 1.80
CA TRP A 215 25.12 21.52 0.58
C TRP A 215 25.73 20.86 -0.66
N ALA A 216 27.05 20.69 -0.73
CA ALA A 216 27.71 20.02 -1.85
C ALA A 216 27.46 18.50 -1.86
N GLU A 217 27.30 17.92 -0.67
CA GLU A 217 26.98 16.49 -0.49
C GLU A 217 25.55 16.18 -0.96
N LEU A 218 24.59 17.04 -0.62
CA LEU A 218 23.19 16.92 -1.05
C LEU A 218 22.99 17.16 -2.55
N THR A 219 23.76 18.07 -3.16
CA THR A 219 23.64 18.35 -4.61
C THR A 219 24.28 17.25 -5.46
N MET A 220 25.40 16.65 -5.02
CA MET A 220 26.00 15.50 -5.73
C MET A 220 25.14 14.25 -5.66
N ALA A 221 24.51 13.95 -4.52
CA ALA A 221 23.65 12.78 -4.38
C ALA A 221 22.37 12.88 -5.25
N SER A 222 21.76 14.07 -5.32
CA SER A 222 20.53 14.29 -6.09
C SER A 222 20.76 14.29 -7.61
N ALA A 223 21.87 14.86 -8.09
CA ALA A 223 22.20 14.85 -9.52
C ALA A 223 22.46 13.43 -10.07
N GLY A 224 23.01 12.52 -9.25
CA GLY A 224 23.27 11.13 -9.65
C GLY A 224 22.00 10.31 -9.87
N ALA A 225 20.97 10.48 -9.02
CA ALA A 225 19.73 9.72 -9.10
C ALA A 225 18.93 10.03 -10.38
N VAL A 226 18.87 11.29 -10.79
CA VAL A 226 18.14 11.73 -11.99
C VAL A 226 18.78 11.19 -13.29
N ALA A 227 20.10 11.05 -13.31
CA ALA A 227 20.83 10.50 -14.46
C ALA A 227 20.60 8.99 -14.65
N MET A 228 20.43 8.21 -13.57
CA MET A 228 20.17 6.76 -13.69
C MET A 228 18.77 6.45 -14.22
N ILE A 229 17.75 7.20 -13.79
CA ILE A 229 16.35 6.96 -14.20
C ILE A 229 16.18 7.21 -15.70
N SER A 230 16.76 8.30 -16.21
CA SER A 230 16.67 8.66 -17.63
C SER A 230 17.40 7.67 -18.55
N GLY A 231 18.55 7.11 -18.12
CA GLY A 231 19.30 6.12 -18.89
C GLY A 231 18.57 4.79 -19.07
N VAL A 232 17.90 4.29 -18.03
CA VAL A 232 17.15 3.01 -18.08
C VAL A 232 15.93 3.12 -19.01
N VAL A 233 15.22 4.24 -18.98
CA VAL A 233 14.05 4.46 -19.86
C VAL A 233 14.47 4.48 -21.32
N LEU A 234 15.56 5.19 -21.66
CA LEU A 234 16.06 5.25 -23.04
C LEU A 234 16.60 3.90 -23.54
N ALA A 235 17.26 3.11 -22.68
CA ALA A 235 17.72 1.76 -23.03
C ALA A 235 16.57 0.80 -23.29
N SER A 236 15.46 0.92 -22.54
CA SER A 236 14.29 0.05 -22.67
C SER A 236 13.45 0.27 -23.94
N LEU A 237 13.64 1.41 -24.61
CA LEU A 237 12.97 1.77 -25.86
C LEU A 237 13.79 1.37 -27.10
N ASN A 238 15.08 1.06 -26.92
CA ASN A 238 15.94 0.67 -28.03
C ASN A 238 15.56 -0.74 -28.51
N GLY A 239 15.16 -0.86 -29.78
CA GLY A 239 14.69 -2.12 -30.37
C GLY A 239 13.21 -2.44 -30.16
N LYS A 240 12.42 -1.55 -29.55
CA LYS A 240 10.95 -1.71 -29.50
C LYS A 240 10.26 -0.99 -30.65
N CYS A 241 9.30 -1.69 -31.25
CA CYS A 241 8.43 -1.17 -32.29
C CYS A 241 7.33 -0.28 -31.70
N ARG A 242 6.96 0.76 -32.45
CA ARG A 242 5.84 1.63 -32.06
C ARG A 242 4.51 0.93 -32.39
N GLY A 243 3.88 0.29 -31.39
CA GLY A 243 2.59 -0.41 -31.50
C GLY A 243 2.63 -1.83 -30.91
N ASP A 244 1.49 -2.53 -30.89
CA ASP A 244 1.33 -3.87 -30.26
C ASP A 244 1.99 -5.03 -31.03
N ALA A 245 2.83 -4.73 -32.02
CA ALA A 245 3.50 -5.73 -32.84
C ALA A 245 4.62 -6.44 -32.04
N ARG A 246 4.38 -7.71 -31.68
CA ARG A 246 5.39 -8.61 -31.09
C ARG A 246 6.30 -9.16 -32.20
N GLY A 247 7.48 -8.57 -32.34
CA GLY A 247 8.53 -9.07 -33.24
C GLY A 247 9.66 -8.06 -33.36
N GLY A 248 10.88 -8.45 -33.00
CA GLY A 248 12.06 -7.57 -32.98
C GLY A 248 12.83 -7.49 -34.31
N ASP A 249 12.32 -8.09 -35.37
CA ASP A 249 13.01 -8.15 -36.66
C ASP A 249 12.75 -6.88 -37.47
N SER A 250 13.83 -6.32 -38.03
CA SER A 250 13.80 -5.07 -38.81
C SER A 250 12.97 -5.16 -40.09
N GLU A 251 12.64 -6.36 -40.55
CA GLU A 251 11.79 -6.58 -41.72
C GLU A 251 10.30 -6.36 -41.42
N THR A 252 9.87 -6.61 -40.19
CA THR A 252 8.46 -6.53 -39.78
C THR A 252 8.06 -5.17 -39.19
N CYS A 253 9.02 -4.26 -39.01
CA CYS A 253 8.81 -3.02 -38.28
C CYS A 253 9.49 -1.80 -38.93
N PRO A 254 8.83 -1.12 -39.88
CA PRO A 254 9.38 0.02 -40.60
C PRO A 254 9.56 1.29 -39.74
N GLN A 255 9.14 1.26 -38.47
CA GLN A 255 9.30 2.34 -37.50
C GLN A 255 10.12 1.89 -36.28
N LEU A 256 11.30 1.33 -36.52
CA LEU A 256 12.26 1.10 -35.45
C LEU A 256 12.80 2.45 -34.94
N TYR A 257 12.87 2.61 -33.62
CA TYR A 257 13.62 3.72 -33.03
C TYR A 257 15.12 3.53 -33.33
N HIS A 258 15.63 4.22 -34.35
CA HIS A 258 17.06 4.34 -34.58
C HIS A 258 17.62 5.51 -33.77
N ASN A 259 18.25 5.20 -32.64
CA ASN A 259 19.06 6.16 -31.91
C ASN A 259 20.21 6.62 -32.81
N ARG A 260 20.39 7.93 -32.97
CA ARG A 260 21.48 8.46 -33.80
C ARG A 260 22.80 8.18 -33.08
N PRO A 261 23.94 8.02 -33.80
CA PRO A 261 25.25 7.79 -33.18
C PRO A 261 25.70 8.88 -32.20
N GLN A 262 24.99 10.01 -32.17
CA GLN A 262 25.19 11.12 -31.22
C GLN A 262 24.75 10.74 -29.79
N ASP A 263 23.81 9.81 -29.63
CA ASP A 263 23.23 9.43 -28.33
C ASP A 263 24.13 8.46 -27.52
N ILE A 264 25.04 7.74 -28.19
CA ILE A 264 25.99 6.81 -27.55
C ILE A 264 27.04 7.56 -26.72
N VAL A 265 27.38 8.80 -27.11
CA VAL A 265 28.41 9.61 -26.42
C VAL A 265 27.93 10.07 -25.03
N LEU A 266 26.63 10.30 -24.84
CA LEU A 266 26.08 10.70 -23.54
C LEU A 266 26.13 9.57 -22.49
N ILE A 267 25.92 8.32 -22.92
CA ILE A 267 26.01 7.14 -22.04
C ILE A 267 27.47 6.93 -21.58
N GLY A 268 28.43 7.16 -22.47
CA GLY A 268 29.86 7.06 -22.15
C GLY A 268 30.31 8.07 -21.09
N LEU A 269 29.88 9.33 -21.17
CA LEU A 269 30.25 10.35 -20.20
C LEU A 269 29.64 10.11 -18.81
N GLY A 270 28.38 9.64 -18.75
CA GLY A 270 27.70 9.38 -17.47
C GLY A 270 28.36 8.28 -16.63
N THR A 271 28.82 7.20 -17.26
CA THR A 271 29.45 6.07 -16.54
C THR A 271 30.77 6.46 -15.87
N THR A 272 31.58 7.32 -16.49
CA THR A 272 32.85 7.76 -15.90
C THR A 272 32.66 8.62 -14.64
N ALA A 273 31.62 9.45 -14.59
CA ALA A 273 31.32 10.29 -13.43
C ALA A 273 30.88 9.46 -12.21
N VAL A 274 30.10 8.39 -12.42
CA VAL A 274 29.65 7.50 -11.33
C VAL A 274 30.84 6.72 -10.73
N VAL A 275 31.75 6.23 -11.57
CA VAL A 275 32.95 5.52 -11.09
C VAL A 275 33.86 6.47 -10.29
N ALA A 276 34.08 7.69 -10.77
CA ALA A 276 34.88 8.68 -10.05
C ALA A 276 34.25 9.05 -8.70
N ALA A 277 32.93 9.23 -8.64
CA ALA A 277 32.21 9.51 -7.41
C ALA A 277 32.30 8.35 -6.40
N GLY A 278 32.17 7.11 -6.87
CA GLY A 278 32.31 5.91 -6.02
C GLY A 278 33.70 5.78 -5.39
N VAL A 279 34.76 6.13 -6.13
CA VAL A 279 36.14 6.12 -5.60
C VAL A 279 36.34 7.19 -4.52
N VAL A 280 35.77 8.38 -4.69
CA VAL A 280 35.90 9.46 -3.68
C VAL A 280 35.16 9.10 -2.39
N LEU A 281 33.95 8.54 -2.49
CA LEU A 281 33.15 8.14 -1.33
C LEU A 281 33.83 7.00 -0.53
N THR A 282 34.41 6.02 -1.21
CA THR A 282 35.14 4.92 -0.54
C THR A 282 36.39 5.43 0.19
N ILE A 283 37.09 6.43 -0.32
CA ILE A 283 38.25 7.03 0.37
C ILE A 283 37.81 7.79 1.64
N ASP A 284 36.69 8.52 1.57
CA ASP A 284 36.19 9.30 2.71
C ASP A 284 35.69 8.38 3.85
N GLU A 285 35.02 7.28 3.51
CA GLU A 285 34.53 6.30 4.49
C GLU A 285 35.68 5.59 5.23
N VAL A 286 36.78 5.26 4.53
CA VAL A 286 37.99 4.70 5.16
C VAL A 286 38.66 5.70 6.11
N ARG A 287 38.66 7.00 5.80
CA ARG A 287 39.20 8.04 6.70
C ARG A 287 38.33 8.23 7.94
N VAL A 288 37.02 8.27 7.78
CA VAL A 288 36.07 8.41 8.91
C VAL A 288 36.11 7.18 9.82
N GLY A 289 36.23 5.98 9.25
CA GLY A 289 36.40 4.74 10.01
C GLY A 289 37.67 4.71 10.84
N ARG A 290 38.78 5.28 10.32
CA ARG A 290 40.06 5.39 11.05
C ARG A 290 40.04 6.42 12.19
N ALA A 291 39.24 7.48 12.05
CA ALA A 291 39.05 8.49 13.09
C ALA A 291 38.16 7.98 14.25
N ARG A 292 37.26 7.03 13.99
CA ARG A 292 36.50 6.27 15.01
C ARG A 292 37.34 5.18 15.68
N GLY A 293 38.62 5.44 15.93
CA GLY A 293 39.47 4.55 16.73
C GLY A 293 38.74 4.17 18.02
N HIS A 294 38.46 2.89 18.19
CA HIS A 294 37.79 2.35 19.36
C HIS A 294 38.58 2.68 20.63
N GLN A 295 38.19 3.74 21.35
CA GLN A 295 38.50 3.84 22.76
C GLN A 295 37.65 2.80 23.48
N ALA A 296 38.16 1.58 23.59
CA ALA A 296 37.60 0.57 24.48
C ALA A 296 37.83 1.04 25.93
N MET A 297 36.82 1.67 26.54
CA MET A 297 36.82 1.97 27.98
C MET A 297 36.63 0.65 28.74
N LEU A 298 37.72 0.13 29.32
CA LEU A 298 37.67 -0.95 30.30
C LEU A 298 37.25 -0.36 31.65
N THR A 299 35.98 -0.51 32.01
CA THR A 299 35.48 -0.24 33.36
C THR A 299 35.55 -1.53 34.19
N TRP A 300 36.52 -1.64 35.09
CA TRP A 300 36.51 -2.66 36.13
C TRP A 300 35.89 -2.10 37.41
N THR A 301 35.05 -2.89 38.07
CA THR A 301 34.48 -2.58 39.38
C THR A 301 35.04 -3.55 40.41
N THR A 302 35.75 -3.03 41.42
CA THR A 302 36.20 -3.81 42.57
C THR A 302 35.24 -3.58 43.74
N ARG A 303 34.58 -4.66 44.20
CA ARG A 303 33.84 -4.66 45.47
C ARG A 303 34.77 -5.14 46.57
N PHE A 304 34.81 -4.41 47.68
CA PHE A 304 35.47 -4.79 48.94
C PHE A 304 34.46 -5.45 49.87
#